data_AF-W2MH67-F1
#
_entry.id   AF-W2MH67-F1
#
_cell.length_a   1.000
_cell.length_b   1.000
_cell.length_c   1.000
_cell.angle_alpha   90.00
_cell.angle_beta   90.00
_cell.angle_gamma   90.00
#
_symmetry.space_group_name_H-M   'P 1'
#
loop_
_entity.id
_entity.type
_entity.pdbx_description
1 polymer ?
#
loop_
_entity_poly.entity_id
_entity_poly.type
_entity_poly.pdbx_seq_one_letter_code
_entity_poly.pdbx_strand_id
1 'polypeptide(L)'
;MTAPPCDYVINGNSYDIGYYLADGIYPPWAALVQTISNPTDNKQRHFAKSQEGARKDVERGFGVLQSRWAIVKGPARFWSHKDLCMIMKACIILHNMIVEDERGEGLPYVYDNAAPLDPSRETTNDLEHVIARHQALRSTQQHLQLKTDLVQHLWDLKGNHSI
;
A
#
# COMPACT_ATOMS: atom_id res chain seq x y z
N MET A 1 3.93 17.55 -0.55
CA MET A 1 3.53 16.36 0.22
C MET A 1 4.78 15.54 0.41
N THR A 2 5.38 15.61 1.59
CA THR A 2 6.42 14.68 2.03
C THR A 2 5.72 13.47 2.62
N ALA A 3 6.09 12.26 2.19
CA ALA A 3 5.60 11.04 2.84
C ALA A 3 6.05 11.06 4.32
N PRO A 4 5.22 10.62 5.27
CA PRO A 4 5.61 10.55 6.67
C PRO A 4 6.90 9.72 6.85
N PRO A 5 7.74 10.05 7.84
CA PRO A 5 8.93 9.25 8.15
C PRO A 5 8.54 7.78 8.35
N CYS A 6 9.26 6.88 7.71
CA CYS A 6 8.97 5.46 7.71
C CYS A 6 10.29 4.71 7.83
N ASP A 7 10.73 4.52 9.07
CA ASP A 7 11.95 3.77 9.37
C ASP A 7 11.58 2.33 9.73
N TYR A 8 12.10 1.38 8.97
CA TYR A 8 11.87 -0.04 9.19
C TYR A 8 13.09 -0.87 8.80
N VAL A 9 13.18 -2.08 9.37
CA VAL A 9 14.28 -3.01 9.11
C VAL A 9 13.73 -4.29 8.51
N ILE A 10 14.23 -4.68 7.34
CA ILE A 10 13.89 -5.95 6.67
C ILE A 10 15.17 -6.71 6.42
N ASN A 11 15.23 -7.95 6.88
CA ASN A 11 16.38 -8.84 6.67
C ASN A 11 17.74 -8.20 7.07
N GLY A 12 17.74 -7.38 8.13
CA GLY A 12 18.94 -6.69 8.64
C GLY A 12 19.30 -5.38 7.91
N ASN A 13 18.58 -5.02 6.85
CA ASN A 13 18.76 -3.76 6.13
C ASN A 13 17.72 -2.72 6.59
N SER A 14 18.18 -1.49 6.83
CA SER A 14 17.32 -0.36 7.21
C SER A 14 16.83 0.41 5.97
N TYR A 15 15.57 0.82 6.02
CA TYR A 15 14.92 1.61 4.98
C TYR A 15 14.19 2.80 5.61
N ASP A 16 14.30 3.96 4.97
CA ASP A 16 13.68 5.24 5.34
C ASP A 16 12.56 5.65 4.35
N ILE A 17 12.34 4.82 3.33
CA ILE A 17 11.34 4.98 2.28
C ILE A 17 10.31 3.86 2.43
N GLY A 18 9.08 4.23 2.80
CA GLY A 18 7.96 3.30 2.78
C GLY A 18 7.67 2.80 1.36
N TYR A 19 7.24 1.55 1.24
CA TYR A 19 6.86 0.95 -0.04
C TYR A 19 5.36 0.70 -0.13
N TYR A 20 4.84 0.75 -1.35
CA TYR A 20 3.45 0.45 -1.68
C TYR A 20 3.39 -0.80 -2.55
N LEU A 21 2.34 -1.60 -2.35
CA LEU A 21 1.98 -2.68 -3.25
C LEU A 21 1.62 -2.09 -4.63
N ALA A 22 2.23 -2.60 -5.69
CA ALA A 22 2.02 -2.13 -7.04
C ALA A 22 1.74 -3.27 -8.01
N ASP A 23 1.04 -2.95 -9.09
CA ASP A 23 0.84 -3.87 -10.20
C ASP A 23 2.00 -3.80 -11.21
N GLY A 24 2.11 -4.81 -12.08
CA GLY A 24 3.16 -4.95 -13.09
C GLY A 24 3.21 -3.84 -14.14
N ILE A 25 2.19 -2.96 -14.21
CA ILE A 25 2.17 -1.79 -15.10
C ILE A 25 3.02 -0.62 -14.58
N TYR A 26 3.42 -0.65 -13.31
CA TYR A 26 4.22 0.41 -12.70
C TYR A 26 5.73 0.13 -12.85
N PRO A 27 6.56 1.18 -12.98
CA PRO A 27 8.01 1.04 -13.06
C PRO A 27 8.62 0.49 -11.76
N PRO A 28 9.81 -0.14 -11.81
CA PRO A 28 10.49 -0.75 -10.67
C PRO A 28 11.15 0.31 -9.77
N TRP A 29 10.33 1.10 -9.07
CA TRP A 29 10.76 2.14 -8.15
C TRP A 29 10.91 1.61 -6.72
N ALA A 30 11.81 2.21 -5.93
CA ALA A 30 12.04 1.78 -4.54
C ALA A 30 10.75 1.84 -3.69
N ALA A 31 9.90 2.83 -3.97
CA ALA A 31 8.61 3.00 -3.31
C ALA A 31 7.50 2.05 -3.81
N LEU A 32 7.71 1.27 -4.87
CA LEU A 32 6.69 0.43 -5.50
C LEU A 32 7.19 -1.02 -5.58
N VAL A 33 6.47 -1.94 -4.92
CA VAL A 33 6.82 -3.36 -4.92
C VAL A 33 5.77 -4.14 -5.69
N GLN A 34 6.15 -4.66 -6.85
CA GLN A 34 5.31 -5.55 -7.66
C GLN A 34 5.50 -7.02 -7.28
N THR A 35 4.48 -7.83 -7.59
CA THR A 35 4.58 -9.29 -7.60
C THR A 35 5.70 -9.79 -8.54
N ILE A 36 5.99 -11.09 -8.48
CA ILE A 36 6.92 -11.77 -9.39
C ILE A 36 6.09 -12.55 -10.39
N SER A 37 6.09 -12.12 -11.67
CA SER A 37 5.22 -12.70 -12.70
C SER A 37 5.55 -14.14 -13.08
N ASN A 38 6.82 -14.55 -12.97
CA ASN A 38 7.26 -15.92 -13.28
C ASN A 38 8.19 -16.45 -12.17
N PRO A 39 7.63 -16.84 -11.01
CA PRO A 39 8.43 -17.29 -9.87
C PRO A 39 9.07 -18.65 -10.17
N THR A 40 10.40 -18.72 -10.06
CA THR A 40 11.18 -19.94 -10.38
C THR A 40 11.43 -20.83 -9.17
N ASP A 41 11.46 -20.26 -7.97
CA ASP A 41 11.68 -20.99 -6.72
C ASP A 41 10.48 -20.88 -5.76
N ASN A 42 10.54 -21.68 -4.67
CA ASN A 42 9.48 -21.73 -3.67
C ASN A 42 9.33 -20.41 -2.88
N LYS A 43 10.41 -19.66 -2.69
CA LYS A 43 10.40 -18.38 -1.95
C LYS A 43 9.68 -17.32 -2.76
N GLN A 44 10.02 -17.19 -4.04
CA GLN A 44 9.38 -16.32 -5.01
C GLN A 44 7.92 -16.67 -5.20
N ARG A 45 7.57 -17.97 -5.26
CA ARG A 45 6.17 -18.40 -5.34
C ARG A 45 5.37 -18.00 -4.10
N HIS A 46 5.97 -18.14 -2.92
CA HIS A 46 5.34 -17.71 -1.69
C HIS A 46 5.14 -16.19 -1.66
N PHE A 47 6.18 -15.44 -2.00
CA PHE A 47 6.13 -13.98 -2.11
C PHE A 47 5.03 -13.52 -3.08
N ALA A 48 5.02 -14.05 -4.31
CA ALA A 48 4.02 -13.71 -5.32
C ALA A 48 2.60 -14.00 -4.82
N LYS A 49 2.37 -15.16 -4.20
CA LYS A 49 1.07 -15.52 -3.62
C LYS A 49 0.62 -14.54 -2.53
N SER A 50 1.53 -14.13 -1.64
CA SER A 50 1.22 -13.17 -0.57
C SER A 50 0.89 -11.79 -1.13
N GLN A 51 1.69 -11.29 -2.09
CA GLN A 51 1.47 -10.00 -2.75
C GLN A 51 0.13 -9.99 -3.52
N GLU A 52 -0.16 -11.05 -4.28
CA GLU A 52 -1.40 -11.20 -5.03
C GLU A 52 -2.63 -11.36 -4.13
N GLY A 53 -2.48 -11.99 -2.96
CA GLY A 53 -3.53 -12.08 -1.95
C GLY A 53 -3.92 -10.69 -1.45
N ALA A 54 -2.94 -9.91 -0.97
CA ALA A 54 -3.16 -8.55 -0.53
C ALA A 54 -3.78 -7.66 -1.63
N ARG A 55 -3.31 -7.83 -2.88
CA ARG A 55 -3.90 -7.11 -4.04
C ARG A 55 -5.37 -7.46 -4.23
N LYS A 56 -5.73 -8.75 -4.18
CA LYS A 56 -7.11 -9.21 -4.34
C LYS A 56 -8.03 -8.64 -3.26
N ASP A 57 -7.56 -8.51 -2.03
CA ASP A 57 -8.36 -7.94 -0.94
C ASP A 57 -8.66 -6.45 -1.18
N VAL A 58 -7.64 -5.69 -1.62
CA VAL A 58 -7.81 -4.28 -2.02
C VAL A 58 -8.78 -4.17 -3.20
N GLU A 59 -8.58 -4.95 -4.25
CA GLU A 59 -9.45 -4.96 -5.44
C GLU A 59 -10.89 -5.34 -5.11
N ARG A 60 -11.09 -6.32 -4.22
CA ARG A 60 -12.42 -6.71 -3.75
C ARG A 60 -13.08 -5.57 -2.98
N GLY A 61 -12.36 -4.89 -2.09
CA GLY A 61 -12.86 -3.73 -1.36
C GLY A 61 -13.30 -2.59 -2.29
N PHE A 62 -12.46 -2.23 -3.26
CA PHE A 62 -12.81 -1.24 -4.28
C PHE A 62 -13.97 -1.70 -5.17
N GLY A 63 -14.03 -2.99 -5.52
CA GLY A 63 -15.14 -3.58 -6.28
C GLY A 63 -16.48 -3.45 -5.56
N VAL A 64 -16.50 -3.67 -4.24
CA VAL A 64 -17.70 -3.44 -3.41
C VAL A 64 -18.11 -1.97 -3.45
N LEU A 65 -17.17 -1.05 -3.22
CA LEU A 65 -17.45 0.39 -3.27
C LEU A 65 -17.96 0.84 -4.65
N GLN A 66 -17.36 0.37 -5.74
CA GLN A 66 -17.81 0.64 -7.10
C GLN A 66 -19.18 0.03 -7.41
N SER A 67 -19.48 -1.17 -6.90
CA SER A 67 -20.78 -1.80 -7.09
C SER A 67 -21.91 -1.00 -6.44
N ARG A 68 -21.64 -0.44 -5.25
CA ARG A 68 -22.60 0.32 -4.44
C ARG A 68 -22.72 1.78 -4.87
N TRP A 69 -21.60 2.41 -5.25
CA TRP A 69 -21.54 3.83 -5.55
C TRP A 69 -21.11 4.08 -7.00
N ALA A 70 -22.09 4.41 -7.86
CA ALA A 70 -21.84 4.68 -9.28
C ALA A 70 -20.83 5.82 -9.51
N ILE A 71 -20.76 6.80 -8.61
CA ILE A 71 -19.81 7.92 -8.68
C ILE A 71 -18.33 7.45 -8.61
N VAL A 72 -18.04 6.32 -7.98
CA VAL A 72 -16.68 5.75 -7.86
C VAL A 72 -16.24 5.06 -9.16
N LYS A 73 -17.19 4.66 -10.02
CA LYS A 73 -16.90 4.04 -11.33
C LYS A 73 -16.54 5.06 -12.42
N GLY A 74 -16.92 6.33 -12.23
CA GLY A 74 -16.76 7.38 -13.23
C GLY A 74 -15.29 7.81 -13.43
N PRO A 75 -14.95 8.37 -14.60
CA PRO A 75 -13.62 8.90 -14.85
C PRO A 75 -13.31 10.09 -13.93
N ALA A 76 -12.13 10.04 -13.30
CA ALA A 76 -11.67 11.05 -12.36
C ALA A 76 -11.12 12.33 -13.00
N ARG A 77 -10.90 12.36 -14.34
CA ARG A 77 -10.13 13.41 -15.04
C ARG A 77 -10.68 14.84 -14.87
N PHE A 78 -11.98 14.98 -14.64
CA PHE A 78 -12.63 16.29 -14.47
C PHE A 78 -12.82 16.72 -13.02
N TRP A 79 -12.38 15.89 -12.07
CA TRP A 79 -12.51 16.16 -10.65
C TRP A 79 -11.20 16.67 -10.08
N SER A 80 -11.27 17.64 -9.17
CA SER A 80 -10.08 18.03 -8.42
C SER A 80 -9.66 16.90 -7.48
N HIS A 81 -8.37 16.82 -7.15
CA HIS A 81 -7.88 15.84 -6.16
C HIS A 81 -8.61 15.97 -4.81
N LYS A 82 -8.98 17.20 -4.41
CA LYS A 82 -9.74 17.46 -3.19
C LYS A 82 -11.14 16.84 -3.27
N ASP A 83 -11.82 17.00 -4.40
CA ASP A 83 -13.16 16.45 -4.61
C ASP A 83 -13.14 14.93 -4.63
N LEU A 84 -12.18 14.33 -5.33
CA LEU A 84 -11.99 12.86 -5.33
C LEU A 84 -11.76 12.33 -3.92
N CYS A 85 -10.92 13.01 -3.13
CA CYS A 85 -10.67 12.63 -1.73
C CYS A 85 -11.95 12.73 -0.89
N MET A 86 -12.75 13.78 -1.06
CA MET A 86 -14.01 13.95 -0.35
C MET A 86 -15.04 12.89 -0.77
N ILE A 87 -15.18 12.61 -2.06
CA ILE A 87 -16.07 11.57 -2.59
C ILE A 87 -15.70 10.21 -2.02
N MET A 88 -14.41 9.84 -2.07
CA MET A 88 -13.95 8.56 -1.54
C MET A 88 -14.18 8.43 -0.04
N LYS A 89 -13.85 9.48 0.74
CA LYS A 89 -14.11 9.50 2.19
C LYS A 89 -15.61 9.36 2.49
N ALA A 90 -16.47 10.10 1.79
CA ALA A 90 -17.91 9.99 1.95
C ALA A 90 -18.42 8.59 1.63
N CYS A 91 -17.97 7.98 0.52
CA CYS A 91 -18.36 6.62 0.14
C CYS A 91 -17.93 5.57 1.18
N ILE A 92 -16.73 5.71 1.77
CA ILE A 92 -16.22 4.83 2.83
C ILE A 92 -17.03 4.99 4.12
N ILE A 93 -17.25 6.24 4.56
CA ILE A 93 -18.03 6.52 5.79
C ILE A 93 -19.45 5.97 5.64
N LEU A 94 -20.13 6.28 4.52
CA LEU A 94 -21.48 5.78 4.26
C LEU A 94 -21.51 4.26 4.14
N HIS A 95 -20.51 3.64 3.52
CA HIS A 95 -20.41 2.18 3.46
C HIS A 95 -20.30 1.58 4.85
N ASN A 96 -19.40 2.09 5.69
CA ASN A 96 -19.23 1.63 7.07
C ASN A 96 -20.51 1.83 7.88
N MET A 97 -21.19 2.99 7.75
CA MET A 97 -22.47 3.23 8.42
C MET A 97 -23.54 2.21 8.03
N ILE A 98 -23.66 1.87 6.74
CA ILE A 98 -24.62 0.86 6.27
C ILE A 98 -24.25 -0.53 6.80
N VAL A 99 -22.97 -0.90 6.77
CA VAL A 99 -22.51 -2.20 7.29
C VAL A 99 -22.82 -2.34 8.78
N GLU A 100 -22.60 -1.29 9.57
CA GLU A 100 -22.93 -1.29 10.99
C GLU A 100 -24.45 -1.39 11.24
N ASP A 101 -25.26 -0.67 10.45
CA ASP A 101 -26.73 -0.73 10.54
C ASP A 101 -27.29 -2.12 10.16
N GLU A 102 -26.78 -2.72 9.07
CA GLU A 102 -27.19 -4.04 8.58
C GLU A 102 -26.77 -5.20 9.52
N ARG A 103 -25.72 -5.02 10.32
CA ARG A 103 -25.13 -6.08 11.15
C ARG A 103 -25.93 -6.35 12.44
N GLY A 104 -26.57 -5.34 13.01
CA GLY A 104 -27.27 -5.41 14.29
C GLY A 104 -26.33 -5.64 15.49
N GLU A 105 -26.55 -4.89 16.58
CA GLU A 105 -25.79 -4.91 17.85
C GLU A 105 -24.25 -5.01 17.74
N GLY A 106 -23.59 -3.86 17.52
CA GLY A 106 -22.51 -3.34 18.37
C GLY A 106 -21.25 -4.17 18.64
N LEU A 107 -20.88 -5.16 17.83
CA LEU A 107 -19.61 -5.87 18.00
C LEU A 107 -18.42 -5.00 17.56
N PRO A 108 -17.43 -4.75 18.43
CA PRO A 108 -16.33 -3.83 18.14
C PRO A 108 -15.50 -4.30 16.94
N TYR A 109 -15.18 -3.37 16.06
CA TYR A 109 -14.25 -3.57 14.96
C TYR A 109 -12.84 -3.77 15.55
N VAL A 110 -12.28 -4.98 15.45
CA VAL A 110 -10.87 -5.22 15.75
C VAL A 110 -10.08 -4.75 14.52
N TYR A 111 -9.81 -3.45 14.45
CA TYR A 111 -8.77 -2.95 13.56
C TYR A 111 -7.42 -3.24 14.22
N ASP A 112 -6.57 -4.02 13.55
CA ASP A 112 -5.15 -4.00 13.87
C ASP A 112 -4.68 -2.54 13.72
N ASN A 113 -4.10 -1.98 14.78
CA ASN A 113 -3.85 -0.55 14.95
C ASN A 113 -3.08 0.05 13.76
N ALA A 114 -3.78 0.58 12.77
CA ALA A 114 -3.19 1.47 11.78
C ALA A 114 -3.00 2.82 12.46
N ALA A 115 -1.76 3.15 12.83
CA ALA A 115 -1.43 4.44 13.40
C ALA A 115 -1.96 5.57 12.48
N PRO A 116 -2.53 6.66 13.04
CA PRO A 116 -2.92 7.81 12.25
C PRO A 116 -1.70 8.33 11.47
N LEU A 117 -1.77 8.29 10.14
CA LEU A 117 -0.79 8.96 9.29
C LEU A 117 -1.06 10.46 9.41
N ASP A 118 -0.35 11.13 10.32
CA ASP A 118 -0.37 12.59 10.39
C ASP A 118 0.42 13.12 9.18
N PRO A 119 -0.21 13.84 8.23
CA PRO A 119 0.51 14.38 7.10
C PRO A 119 1.33 15.57 7.60
N SER A 120 2.55 15.29 8.06
CA SER A 120 3.53 16.32 8.39
C SER A 120 3.72 17.23 7.16
N ARG A 121 3.40 18.51 7.33
CA ARG A 121 3.57 19.57 6.34
C ARG A 121 4.88 20.31 6.60
N GLU A 122 5.97 19.58 6.78
CA GLU A 122 7.29 20.21 6.79
C GLU A 122 7.62 20.64 5.36
N THR A 123 7.54 21.96 5.16
CA THR A 123 7.96 22.61 3.92
C THR A 123 9.49 22.70 3.97
N THR A 124 10.18 21.64 3.55
CA THR A 124 11.63 21.74 3.33
C THR A 124 11.83 22.59 2.08
N ASN A 125 12.24 23.85 2.26
CA ASN A 125 12.55 24.81 1.19
C ASN A 125 13.83 24.46 0.40
N ASP A 126 14.39 23.25 0.58
CA ASP A 126 15.61 22.81 -0.06
C ASP A 126 15.30 21.95 -1.30
N LEU A 127 15.44 22.58 -2.47
CA LEU A 127 15.21 21.96 -3.77
C LEU A 127 16.14 20.76 -4.00
N GLU A 128 17.37 20.82 -3.51
CA GLU A 128 18.35 19.73 -3.67
C GLU A 128 17.90 18.49 -2.91
N HIS A 129 17.43 18.68 -1.67
CA HIS A 129 16.87 17.60 -0.87
C HIS A 129 15.63 16.95 -1.52
N VAL A 130 14.75 17.77 -2.12
CA VAL A 130 13.57 17.25 -2.85
C VAL A 130 13.99 16.45 -4.08
N ILE A 131 14.98 16.92 -4.85
CA ILE A 131 15.49 16.21 -6.04
C ILE A 131 16.13 14.88 -5.62
N ALA A 132 17.00 14.90 -4.61
CA ALA A 132 17.66 13.70 -4.10
C ALA A 132 16.64 12.66 -3.61
N ARG A 133 15.61 13.08 -2.85
CA ARG A 133 14.54 12.20 -2.38
C ARG A 133 13.71 11.64 -3.53
N HIS A 134 13.44 12.43 -4.56
CA HIS A 134 12.77 11.95 -5.77
C HIS A 134 13.60 10.92 -6.56
N GLN A 135 14.92 11.10 -6.62
CA GLN A 135 15.82 10.12 -7.24
C GLN A 135 15.87 8.82 -6.44
N ALA A 136 15.95 8.90 -5.11
CA ALA A 136 15.92 7.74 -4.23
C ALA A 136 14.62 6.94 -4.39
N LEU A 137 13.46 7.60 -4.39
CA LEU A 137 12.15 6.96 -4.60
C LEU A 137 12.09 6.15 -5.90
N ARG A 138 12.80 6.58 -6.94
CA ARG A 138 12.84 5.94 -8.27
C ARG A 138 14.04 5.02 -8.48
N SER A 139 14.85 4.80 -7.45
CA SER A 139 16.07 4.00 -7.55
C SER A 139 15.74 2.52 -7.80
N THR A 140 16.06 2.04 -9.00
CA THR A 140 15.92 0.62 -9.36
C THR A 140 16.82 -0.27 -8.50
N GLN A 141 17.99 0.22 -8.08
CA GLN A 141 18.88 -0.55 -7.21
C GLN A 141 18.25 -0.79 -5.83
N GLN A 142 17.71 0.26 -5.20
CA GLN A 142 17.01 0.13 -3.93
C GLN A 142 15.75 -0.74 -4.07
N HIS A 143 15.03 -0.62 -5.18
CA HIS A 143 13.91 -1.50 -5.51
C HIS A 143 14.30 -2.98 -5.50
N LEU A 144 15.36 -3.36 -6.22
CA LEU A 144 15.79 -4.76 -6.31
C LEU A 144 16.28 -5.30 -4.97
N GLN A 145 16.99 -4.49 -4.20
CA GLN A 145 17.45 -4.85 -2.86
C GLN A 145 16.25 -5.09 -1.93
N LEU A 146 15.36 -4.10 -1.81
CA LEU A 146 14.14 -4.22 -0.99
C LEU A 146 13.30 -5.42 -1.40
N LYS A 147 13.12 -5.67 -2.70
CA LYS A 147 12.35 -6.82 -3.18
C LYS A 147 13.00 -8.14 -2.77
N THR A 148 14.32 -8.25 -2.85
CA THR A 148 15.06 -9.45 -2.43
C THR A 148 14.91 -9.68 -0.93
N ASP A 149 15.06 -8.63 -0.13
CA ASP A 149 14.93 -8.69 1.32
C ASP A 149 13.50 -9.04 1.75
N LEU A 150 12.49 -8.51 1.07
CA LEU A 150 11.09 -8.87 1.30
C LEU A 150 10.79 -10.34 0.96
N VAL A 151 11.32 -10.86 -0.16
CA VAL A 151 11.16 -12.27 -0.53
C VAL A 151 11.77 -13.17 0.54
N GLN A 152 12.96 -12.84 1.02
CA GLN A 152 13.65 -13.60 2.05
C GLN A 152 12.93 -13.50 3.40
N HIS A 153 12.56 -12.30 3.82
CA HIS A 153 11.87 -12.04 5.08
C HIS A 153 10.53 -12.78 5.17
N LEU A 154 9.70 -12.72 4.11
CA LEU A 154 8.43 -13.43 4.07
C LEU A 154 8.61 -14.95 4.08
N TRP A 155 9.67 -15.45 3.46
CA TRP A 155 10.01 -16.86 3.51
C TRP A 155 10.38 -17.33 4.91
N ASP A 156 11.20 -16.55 5.63
CA ASP A 156 11.63 -16.89 6.98
C ASP A 156 10.47 -16.83 7.97
N LEU A 157 9.57 -15.84 7.83
CA LEU A 157 8.34 -15.77 8.61
C LEU A 157 7.47 -17.02 8.44
N LYS A 158 7.37 -17.55 7.21
CA LYS A 158 6.62 -18.79 6.95
C LYS A 158 7.24 -19.99 7.68
N GLY A 159 8.57 -20.08 7.73
CA GLY A 159 9.28 -21.14 8.45
C GLY A 159 9.05 -21.08 9.96
N ASN A 160 8.97 -19.87 10.53
CA ASN A 160 8.74 -19.65 11.96
C ASN A 160 7.29 -19.90 12.41
N HIS A 161 6.31 -19.83 11.50
CA HIS A 161 4.90 -20.16 11.78
C HIS A 161 4.57 -21.66 11.64
N SER A 162 5.56 -22.52 11.41
CA SER A 162 5.39 -23.97 11.22
C SER A 162 5.83 -24.80 12.44
N ILE A 163 5.88 -24.22 13.64
CA ILE A 163 6.19 -24.89 14.91
C ILE A 163 5.00 -24.78 15.86
#